data_AF-A0A3T0RN63-F1
#
_entry.id   AF-A0A3T0RN63-F1
#
_cell.length_a   1.000
_cell.length_b   1.000
_cell.length_c   1.000
_cell.angle_alpha   90.00
_cell.angle_beta   90.00
_cell.angle_gamma   90.00
#
_symmetry.space_group_name_H-M   'P 1'
#
loop_
_entity.id
_entity.type
_entity.pdbx_description
1 polymer ?
#
loop_
_entity_poly.entity_id
_entity_poly.type
_entity_poly.pdbx_seq_one_letter_code
_entity_poly.pdbx_strand_id
1 'polypeptide(L)'
;MKTTMTKTSMILSATALTAIMMLASCAKESDLDTIKDAQMCLNKATTATAQACVSKLSAMTSDQANQLKCAAYFIQEGFGSPTTLLNAISTANTGNSSSTVNIISQLSFSSQTNSDAAYSVCNSSGIAVYSQLSSLVQISTLVKTASATATTGSDYATVINALPAATLGALVQTTYTSSCSSSSGSGEALQEYCGQLGEALASNSASAVGACLKYKLAGGANPGNGCPNN
;
A
#
# COMPACT_ATOMS: atom_id res chain seq x y z
N MET A 1 -75.22 11.80 -31.01
CA MET A 1 -75.07 10.41 -31.51
C MET A 1 -74.61 9.54 -30.37
N LYS A 2 -75.13 8.31 -30.33
CA LYS A 2 -75.29 7.41 -29.20
C LYS A 2 -74.50 6.14 -29.50
N THR A 3 -73.60 5.72 -28.62
CA THR A 3 -73.00 4.36 -28.57
C THR A 3 -72.27 4.20 -27.23
N THR A 4 -72.93 3.74 -26.16
CA THR A 4 -73.13 2.33 -25.70
C THR A 4 -71.87 1.67 -25.11
N MET A 5 -71.93 1.39 -23.80
CA MET A 5 -71.02 0.51 -23.07
C MET A 5 -71.09 -0.95 -23.57
N THR A 6 -69.99 -1.68 -23.46
CA THR A 6 -70.03 -3.15 -23.31
C THR A 6 -68.99 -3.59 -22.27
N LYS A 7 -69.48 -3.96 -21.08
CA LYS A 7 -68.81 -4.94 -20.19
C LYS A 7 -68.86 -6.29 -20.91
N THR A 8 -67.86 -7.16 -20.71
CA THR A 8 -68.04 -8.60 -20.37
C THR A 8 -66.69 -9.35 -20.35
N SER A 9 -66.54 -10.14 -19.28
CA SER A 9 -65.74 -11.37 -19.11
C SER A 9 -64.24 -11.30 -18.75
N MET A 10 -64.01 -11.35 -17.43
CA MET A 10 -63.15 -12.35 -16.78
C MET A 10 -63.24 -13.72 -17.47
N ILE A 11 -62.12 -14.27 -17.92
CA ILE A 11 -61.89 -15.71 -17.96
C ILE A 11 -60.56 -16.01 -17.27
N LEU A 12 -60.71 -16.82 -16.23
CA LEU A 12 -59.71 -17.50 -15.43
C LEU A 12 -58.85 -18.38 -16.34
N SER A 13 -57.52 -18.25 -16.28
CA SER A 13 -56.58 -19.27 -16.77
C SER A 13 -55.39 -19.34 -15.83
N ALA A 14 -55.65 -19.94 -14.67
CA ALA A 14 -54.62 -20.47 -13.78
C ALA A 14 -54.16 -21.81 -14.35
N THR A 15 -53.06 -21.82 -15.13
CA THR A 15 -52.16 -22.98 -15.35
C THR A 15 -51.06 -22.63 -16.36
N ALA A 16 -49.96 -22.05 -15.88
CA ALA A 16 -48.63 -22.11 -16.53
C ALA A 16 -47.53 -21.55 -15.60
N LEU A 17 -47.48 -22.02 -14.35
CA LEU A 17 -46.42 -21.68 -13.39
C LEU A 17 -45.49 -22.90 -13.21
N THR A 18 -44.83 -23.40 -14.26
CA THR A 18 -43.73 -24.40 -14.09
C THR A 18 -42.83 -24.59 -15.33
N ALA A 19 -42.25 -23.53 -15.93
CA ALA A 19 -41.24 -23.75 -16.99
C ALA A 19 -40.24 -22.60 -17.28
N ILE A 20 -40.11 -21.57 -16.44
CA ILE A 20 -39.13 -20.46 -16.65
C ILE A 20 -38.16 -20.32 -15.46
N MET A 21 -37.84 -21.42 -14.78
CA MET A 21 -36.81 -21.45 -13.72
C MET A 21 -35.49 -22.11 -14.16
N MET A 22 -35.28 -22.38 -15.46
CA MET A 22 -34.04 -22.98 -15.97
C MET A 22 -33.19 -22.04 -16.85
N LEU A 23 -33.42 -20.72 -16.79
CA LEU A 23 -32.57 -19.70 -17.42
C LEU A 23 -31.57 -19.04 -16.44
N ALA A 24 -31.38 -19.61 -15.24
CA ALA A 24 -30.37 -19.16 -14.28
C ALA A 24 -28.95 -19.70 -14.60
N SER A 25 -28.59 -19.83 -15.88
CA SER A 25 -27.21 -20.12 -16.29
C SER A 25 -26.45 -18.80 -16.48
N CYS A 26 -25.63 -18.47 -15.49
CA CYS A 26 -24.44 -17.63 -15.62
C CYS A 26 -24.67 -16.17 -16.07
N ALA A 27 -25.42 -15.37 -15.30
CA ALA A 27 -25.06 -13.96 -15.23
C ALA A 27 -23.67 -13.89 -14.57
N LYS A 28 -22.61 -13.77 -15.38
CA LYS A 28 -21.27 -13.46 -14.88
C LYS A 28 -21.43 -12.18 -14.06
N GLU A 29 -21.18 -12.26 -12.76
CA GLU A 29 -21.09 -11.08 -11.91
C GLU A 29 -20.11 -10.13 -12.59
N SER A 30 -20.53 -8.89 -12.85
CA SER A 30 -19.64 -7.97 -13.55
C SER A 30 -18.49 -7.57 -12.60
N ASP A 31 -17.29 -7.38 -13.14
CA ASP A 31 -16.13 -6.89 -12.38
C ASP A 31 -16.47 -5.64 -11.55
N LEU A 32 -17.35 -4.78 -12.07
CA LEU A 32 -17.81 -3.58 -11.38
C LEU A 32 -18.67 -3.90 -10.15
N ASP A 33 -19.52 -4.92 -10.21
CA ASP A 33 -20.35 -5.34 -9.08
C ASP A 33 -19.48 -5.97 -7.99
N THR A 34 -18.51 -6.81 -8.37
CA THR A 34 -17.54 -7.37 -7.41
C THR A 34 -16.72 -6.28 -6.71
N ILE A 35 -16.27 -5.26 -7.45
CA ILE A 35 -15.55 -4.10 -6.88
C ILE A 35 -16.44 -3.32 -5.91
N LYS A 36 -17.70 -3.06 -6.27
CA LYS A 36 -18.65 -2.35 -5.40
C LYS A 36 -18.92 -3.11 -4.09
N ASP A 37 -19.15 -4.42 -4.20
CA ASP A 37 -19.37 -5.27 -3.02
C ASP A 37 -18.16 -5.28 -2.09
N ALA A 38 -16.96 -5.40 -2.65
CA ALA A 38 -15.73 -5.33 -1.88
C ALA A 38 -15.57 -3.98 -1.17
N GLN A 39 -15.85 -2.85 -1.84
CA GLN A 39 -15.82 -1.52 -1.23
C GLN A 39 -16.84 -1.39 -0.09
N MET A 40 -18.08 -1.85 -0.31
CA MET A 40 -19.13 -1.81 0.72
C MET A 40 -18.76 -2.65 1.94
N CYS A 41 -18.12 -3.80 1.72
CA CYS A 41 -17.58 -4.64 2.78
C CYS A 41 -16.45 -3.92 3.53
N LEU A 42 -15.47 -3.35 2.81
CA LEU A 42 -14.33 -2.63 3.40
C LEU A 42 -14.77 -1.43 4.24
N ASN A 43 -15.81 -0.71 3.84
CA ASN A 43 -16.36 0.43 4.60
C ASN A 43 -16.82 0.06 6.02
N LYS A 44 -17.02 -1.23 6.31
CA LYS A 44 -17.44 -1.75 7.61
C LYS A 44 -16.44 -2.76 8.19
N ALA A 45 -15.32 -2.96 7.49
CA ALA A 45 -14.36 -3.98 7.85
C ALA A 45 -13.58 -3.59 9.11
N THR A 46 -13.17 -4.61 9.87
CA THR A 46 -12.22 -4.49 10.96
C THR A 46 -10.88 -5.08 10.51
N THR A 47 -9.86 -5.00 11.38
CA THR A 47 -8.57 -5.67 11.16
C THR A 47 -8.73 -7.16 10.84
N ALA A 48 -9.74 -7.82 11.44
CA ALA A 48 -9.99 -9.24 11.25
C ALA A 48 -10.74 -9.59 9.95
N THR A 49 -11.50 -8.66 9.38
CA THR A 49 -12.40 -8.96 8.24
C THR A 49 -11.98 -8.33 6.92
N ALA A 50 -11.01 -7.40 6.92
CA ALA A 50 -10.60 -6.65 5.74
C ALA A 50 -10.16 -7.53 4.56
N GLN A 51 -9.35 -8.57 4.79
CA GLN A 51 -8.90 -9.46 3.72
C GLN A 51 -10.03 -10.31 3.14
N ALA A 52 -11.01 -10.69 3.97
CA ALA A 52 -12.17 -11.43 3.48
C ALA A 52 -12.99 -10.60 2.48
N CYS A 53 -13.08 -9.28 2.69
CA CYS A 53 -13.79 -8.36 1.80
C CYS A 53 -13.21 -8.29 0.38
N VAL A 54 -11.91 -8.56 0.20
CA VAL A 54 -11.24 -8.48 -1.10
C VAL A 54 -10.88 -9.84 -1.70
N SER A 55 -11.30 -10.93 -1.06
CA SER A 55 -11.01 -12.30 -1.51
C SER A 55 -11.48 -12.57 -2.95
N LYS A 56 -12.66 -12.05 -3.31
CA LYS A 56 -13.21 -12.13 -4.68
C LYS A 56 -12.41 -11.32 -5.72
N LEU A 57 -11.60 -10.34 -5.29
CA LEU A 57 -10.76 -9.52 -6.16
C LEU A 57 -9.37 -10.12 -6.43
N SER A 58 -9.04 -11.27 -5.85
CA SER A 58 -7.69 -11.86 -5.89
C SER A 58 -7.15 -12.03 -7.32
N ALA A 59 -7.99 -12.44 -8.27
CA ALA A 59 -7.61 -12.61 -9.68
C ALA A 59 -7.74 -11.34 -10.54
N MET A 60 -8.36 -10.27 -10.03
CA MET A 60 -8.58 -9.03 -10.78
C MET A 60 -7.34 -8.14 -10.75
N THR A 61 -6.84 -7.70 -11.90
CA THR A 61 -5.62 -6.87 -11.99
C THR A 61 -5.90 -5.39 -12.29
N SER A 62 -7.17 -4.99 -12.34
CA SER A 62 -7.52 -3.58 -12.56
C SER A 62 -7.04 -2.68 -11.42
N ASP A 63 -6.74 -1.43 -11.75
CA ASP A 63 -6.28 -0.43 -10.79
C ASP A 63 -7.22 -0.32 -9.59
N GLN A 64 -8.54 -0.27 -9.82
CA GLN A 64 -9.54 -0.20 -8.76
C GLN A 64 -9.53 -1.45 -7.86
N ALA A 65 -9.36 -2.66 -8.42
CA ALA A 65 -9.25 -3.87 -7.61
C ALA A 65 -7.99 -3.86 -6.76
N ASN A 66 -6.86 -3.37 -7.31
CA ASN A 66 -5.60 -3.23 -6.60
C ASN A 66 -5.66 -2.14 -5.52
N GLN A 67 -6.41 -1.05 -5.72
CA GLN A 67 -6.69 -0.04 -4.70
C GLN A 67 -7.41 -0.63 -3.50
N LEU A 68 -8.48 -1.42 -3.73
CA LEU A 68 -9.22 -2.07 -2.64
C LEU A 68 -8.37 -3.12 -1.91
N LYS A 69 -7.60 -3.93 -2.66
CA LYS A 69 -6.66 -4.89 -2.07
C LYS A 69 -5.59 -4.20 -1.22
N CYS A 70 -5.04 -3.09 -1.70
CA CYS A 70 -4.11 -2.25 -0.94
C CYS A 70 -4.76 -1.78 0.36
N ALA A 71 -5.93 -1.15 0.29
CA ALA A 71 -6.67 -0.68 1.47
C ALA A 71 -6.96 -1.81 2.48
N ALA A 72 -7.27 -3.01 2.01
CA ALA A 72 -7.52 -4.17 2.87
C ALA A 72 -6.29 -4.56 3.72
N TYR A 73 -5.08 -4.52 3.16
CA TYR A 73 -3.86 -4.76 3.93
C TYR A 73 -3.66 -3.70 5.01
N PHE A 74 -3.85 -2.43 4.69
CA PHE A 74 -3.74 -1.35 5.67
C PHE A 74 -4.77 -1.47 6.79
N ILE A 75 -6.04 -1.77 6.46
CA ILE A 75 -7.08 -1.98 7.48
C ILE A 75 -6.74 -3.21 8.34
N GLN A 76 -6.29 -4.31 7.73
CA GLN A 76 -5.87 -5.53 8.45
C GLN A 76 -4.79 -5.22 9.50
N GLU A 77 -3.86 -4.34 9.16
CA GLU A 77 -2.71 -3.98 9.99
C GLU A 77 -3.00 -2.82 10.95
N GLY A 78 -4.26 -2.38 11.05
CA GLY A 78 -4.69 -1.35 12.00
C GLY A 78 -4.61 0.10 11.50
N PHE A 79 -4.32 0.30 10.22
CA PHE A 79 -4.26 1.60 9.54
C PHE A 79 -5.58 2.00 8.88
N GLY A 80 -6.71 1.40 9.28
CA GLY A 80 -8.04 1.75 8.76
C GLY A 80 -8.56 3.12 9.19
N SER A 81 -7.79 3.88 9.99
CA SER A 81 -8.12 5.19 10.52
C SER A 81 -7.06 6.22 10.11
N PRO A 82 -7.45 7.38 9.54
CA PRO A 82 -6.54 8.49 9.27
C PRO A 82 -5.75 8.94 10.51
N THR A 83 -6.34 8.80 11.70
CA THR A 83 -5.72 9.17 12.98
C THR A 83 -4.45 8.39 13.26
N THR A 84 -4.39 7.10 12.89
CA THR A 84 -3.19 6.27 13.12
C THR A 84 -1.99 6.78 12.33
N LEU A 85 -2.20 7.14 11.06
CA LEU A 85 -1.17 7.69 10.19
C LEU A 85 -0.76 9.11 10.62
N LEU A 86 -1.75 9.95 10.95
CA LEU A 86 -1.51 11.32 11.42
C LEU A 86 -0.78 11.34 12.76
N ASN A 87 -1.04 10.41 13.67
CA ASN A 87 -0.33 10.29 14.93
C ASN A 87 1.15 9.92 14.70
N ALA A 88 1.42 9.01 13.75
CA ALA A 88 2.79 8.65 13.39
C ALA A 88 3.56 9.85 12.81
N ILE A 89 2.93 10.60 11.89
CA ILE A 89 3.51 11.80 11.28
C ILE A 89 3.66 12.94 12.31
N SER A 90 2.70 13.15 13.20
CA SER A 90 2.79 14.18 14.24
C SER A 90 3.94 13.93 15.21
N THR A 91 4.22 12.65 15.50
CA THR A 91 5.35 12.23 16.32
C THR A 91 6.68 12.44 15.60
N ALA A 92 6.69 12.41 14.27
CA ALA A 92 7.87 12.72 13.45
C ALA A 92 8.35 14.17 13.62
N ASN A 93 7.40 15.09 13.68
CA ASN A 93 7.65 16.54 13.66
C ASN A 93 8.19 17.10 14.98
N THR A 94 8.34 16.28 16.02
CA THR A 94 8.91 16.73 17.31
C THR A 94 10.46 16.74 17.33
N GLY A 95 11.11 16.29 16.25
CA GLY A 95 12.52 16.58 15.96
C GLY A 95 13.58 15.86 16.81
N ASN A 96 13.19 14.88 17.63
CA ASN A 96 14.11 14.08 18.45
C ASN A 96 14.39 12.72 17.79
N SER A 97 15.56 12.12 18.01
CA SER A 97 15.93 10.81 17.41
C SER A 97 14.94 9.68 17.78
N SER A 98 14.20 9.84 18.89
CA SER A 98 13.05 8.99 19.26
C SER A 98 11.86 9.11 18.31
N SER A 99 11.70 10.23 17.61
CA SER A 99 10.62 10.46 16.63
C SER A 99 10.73 9.50 15.45
N THR A 100 11.93 9.28 14.90
CA THR A 100 12.11 8.34 13.77
C THR A 100 11.83 6.89 14.19
N VAL A 101 12.26 6.51 15.39
CA VAL A 101 11.94 5.20 15.98
C VAL A 101 10.44 5.00 16.16
N ASN A 102 9.77 6.02 16.67
CA ASN A 102 8.33 5.98 16.88
C ASN A 102 7.57 5.89 15.55
N ILE A 103 8.03 6.59 14.50
CA ILE A 103 7.46 6.45 13.15
C ILE A 103 7.65 5.03 12.63
N ILE A 104 8.86 4.47 12.70
CA ILE A 104 9.15 3.11 12.22
C ILE A 104 8.27 2.09 12.94
N SER A 105 8.17 2.20 14.27
CA SER A 105 7.31 1.33 15.07
C SER A 105 5.82 1.49 14.69
N GLN A 106 5.35 2.72 14.50
CA GLN A 106 3.95 3.01 14.20
C GLN A 106 3.54 2.73 12.76
N LEU A 107 4.44 2.83 11.78
CA LEU A 107 4.16 2.56 10.37
C LEU A 107 4.45 1.10 9.97
N SER A 108 5.14 0.35 10.81
CA SER A 108 5.42 -1.06 10.52
C SER A 108 4.17 -1.93 10.57
N PHE A 109 4.09 -2.87 9.65
CA PHE A 109 3.16 -4.00 9.74
C PHE A 109 3.64 -5.02 10.76
N SER A 110 2.75 -5.92 11.13
CA SER A 110 3.02 -7.04 12.04
C SER A 110 3.97 -8.08 11.44
N SER A 111 4.04 -8.19 10.12
CA SER A 111 4.91 -9.14 9.43
C SER A 111 5.46 -8.62 8.10
N GLN A 112 6.67 -9.05 7.74
CA GLN A 112 7.28 -8.72 6.45
C GLN A 112 6.45 -9.25 5.28
N THR A 113 5.89 -10.46 5.40
CA THR A 113 5.04 -11.07 4.36
C THR A 113 3.84 -10.19 4.00
N ASN A 114 3.13 -9.67 5.00
CA ASN A 114 1.98 -8.78 4.75
C ASN A 114 2.44 -7.46 4.14
N SER A 115 3.59 -6.94 4.57
CA SER A 115 4.13 -5.70 4.03
C SER A 115 4.57 -5.83 2.58
N ASP A 116 5.19 -6.96 2.20
CA ASP A 116 5.61 -7.23 0.82
C ASP A 116 4.40 -7.41 -0.10
N ALA A 117 3.38 -8.13 0.37
CA ALA A 117 2.15 -8.32 -0.37
C ALA A 117 1.41 -6.98 -0.58
N ALA A 118 1.31 -6.16 0.47
CA ALA A 118 0.75 -4.82 0.40
C ALA A 118 1.53 -3.94 -0.57
N TYR A 119 2.86 -3.92 -0.49
CA TYR A 119 3.70 -3.19 -1.43
C TYR A 119 3.40 -3.58 -2.88
N SER A 120 3.36 -4.88 -3.19
CA SER A 120 3.07 -5.38 -4.54
C SER A 120 1.72 -4.90 -5.08
N VAL A 121 0.65 -4.98 -4.30
CA VAL A 121 -0.69 -4.57 -4.77
C VAL A 121 -0.85 -3.06 -4.81
N CYS A 122 -0.30 -2.32 -3.84
CA CYS A 122 -0.36 -0.86 -3.79
C CYS A 122 0.45 -0.23 -4.92
N ASN A 123 1.60 -0.81 -5.29
CA ASN A 123 2.38 -0.35 -6.44
C ASN A 123 1.65 -0.57 -7.77
N SER A 124 0.81 -1.60 -7.84
CA SER A 124 0.00 -1.94 -9.02
C SER A 124 -1.35 -1.19 -9.07
N SER A 125 -1.59 -0.24 -8.16
CA SER A 125 -2.88 0.45 -8.02
C SER A 125 -3.04 1.70 -8.92
N GLY A 126 -1.94 2.15 -9.54
CA GLY A 126 -1.89 3.40 -10.31
C GLY A 126 -1.94 4.68 -9.46
N ILE A 127 -2.05 4.57 -8.13
CA ILE A 127 -2.16 5.70 -7.21
C ILE A 127 -0.84 5.94 -6.48
N ALA A 128 -0.16 7.05 -6.81
CA ALA A 128 1.16 7.38 -6.28
C ALA A 128 1.22 7.37 -4.74
N VAL A 129 0.20 7.91 -4.07
CA VAL A 129 0.18 7.95 -2.60
C VAL A 129 0.14 6.55 -1.97
N TYR A 130 -0.49 5.56 -2.61
CA TYR A 130 -0.49 4.18 -2.13
C TYR A 130 0.87 3.52 -2.30
N SER A 131 1.55 3.76 -3.42
CA SER A 131 2.90 3.27 -3.66
C SER A 131 3.91 3.88 -2.67
N GLN A 132 3.78 5.17 -2.37
CA GLN A 132 4.61 5.86 -1.38
C GLN A 132 4.37 5.32 0.02
N LEU A 133 3.10 5.27 0.45
CA LEU A 133 2.75 4.79 1.78
C LEU A 133 3.17 3.33 1.98
N SER A 134 2.94 2.44 0.99
CA SER A 134 3.34 1.04 1.09
C SER A 134 4.87 0.87 1.13
N SER A 135 5.62 1.71 0.41
CA SER A 135 7.09 1.70 0.50
C SER A 135 7.60 2.11 1.89
N LEU A 136 6.99 3.12 2.51
CA LEU A 136 7.32 3.54 3.88
C LEU A 136 7.01 2.45 4.91
N VAL A 137 5.87 1.78 4.76
CA VAL A 137 5.50 0.65 5.61
C VAL A 137 6.48 -0.51 5.41
N GLN A 138 6.87 -0.82 4.18
CA GLN A 138 7.81 -1.90 3.88
C GLN A 138 9.19 -1.65 4.50
N ILE A 139 9.68 -0.43 4.39
CA ILE A 139 10.89 0.02 5.08
C ILE A 139 10.75 -0.18 6.58
N SER A 140 9.67 0.36 7.16
CA SER A 140 9.46 0.34 8.60
C SER A 140 9.34 -1.07 9.14
N THR A 141 8.68 -1.96 8.39
CA THR A 141 8.50 -3.39 8.74
C THR A 141 9.82 -4.15 8.62
N LEU A 142 10.58 -3.93 7.56
CA LEU A 142 11.89 -4.56 7.37
C LEU A 142 12.83 -4.17 8.51
N VAL A 143 12.86 -2.88 8.82
CA VAL A 143 13.69 -2.35 9.89
C VAL A 143 13.26 -2.95 11.23
N LYS A 144 11.96 -2.94 11.56
CA LYS A 144 11.41 -3.53 12.79
C LYS A 144 11.71 -5.03 12.94
N THR A 145 11.54 -5.80 11.86
CA THR A 145 11.77 -7.25 11.88
C THR A 145 13.26 -7.59 12.03
N ALA A 146 14.14 -6.80 11.42
CA ALA A 146 15.58 -6.91 11.62
C ALA A 146 16.01 -6.41 13.01
N SER A 147 15.17 -5.60 13.67
CA SER A 147 15.47 -4.90 14.92
C SER A 147 14.73 -5.47 16.13
N ALA A 148 14.52 -6.78 16.23
CA ALA A 148 13.68 -7.40 17.28
C ALA A 148 13.98 -6.97 18.74
N THR A 149 15.12 -6.31 19.00
CA THR A 149 15.54 -5.75 20.30
C THR A 149 15.76 -4.22 20.32
N ALA A 150 15.51 -3.51 19.22
CA ALA A 150 15.80 -2.08 19.10
C ALA A 150 14.71 -1.22 19.74
N THR A 151 15.14 -0.36 20.66
CA THR A 151 14.26 0.56 21.40
C THR A 151 14.65 2.02 21.23
N THR A 152 15.86 2.28 20.70
CA THR A 152 16.43 3.63 20.53
C THR A 152 16.89 3.88 19.11
N GLY A 153 17.03 5.15 18.70
CA GLY A 153 17.51 5.52 17.36
C GLY A 153 18.89 4.94 17.02
N SER A 154 19.75 4.72 18.03
CA SER A 154 21.07 4.10 17.83
C SER A 154 21.00 2.59 17.53
N ASP A 155 19.98 1.91 18.06
CA ASP A 155 19.75 0.49 17.79
C ASP A 155 19.33 0.30 16.32
N TYR A 156 18.51 1.21 15.80
CA TYR A 156 18.10 1.20 14.40
C TYR A 156 19.27 1.50 13.46
N ALA A 157 20.16 2.44 13.81
CA ALA A 157 21.37 2.66 13.02
C ALA A 157 22.24 1.40 12.95
N THR A 158 22.35 0.66 14.06
CA THR A 158 23.08 -0.61 14.13
C THR A 158 22.43 -1.70 13.29
N VAL A 159 21.10 -1.81 13.34
CA VAL A 159 20.31 -2.78 12.56
C VAL A 159 20.39 -2.47 11.06
N ILE A 160 20.24 -1.20 10.68
CA ILE A 160 20.43 -0.75 9.31
C ILE A 160 21.85 -1.10 8.84
N ASN A 161 22.87 -0.93 9.69
CA ASN A 161 24.23 -1.34 9.33
C ASN A 161 24.39 -2.87 9.19
N ALA A 162 23.59 -3.67 9.90
CA ALA A 162 23.61 -5.12 9.83
C ALA A 162 22.84 -5.70 8.61
N LEU A 163 21.86 -4.97 8.06
CA LEU A 163 21.09 -5.42 6.89
C LEU A 163 21.97 -5.63 5.66
N PRO A 164 21.71 -6.62 4.79
CA PRO A 164 22.47 -6.78 3.55
C PRO A 164 22.43 -5.50 2.70
N ALA A 165 23.58 -5.10 2.13
CA ALA A 165 23.67 -3.89 1.31
C ALA A 165 22.70 -3.93 0.10
N ALA A 166 22.54 -5.11 -0.51
CA ALA A 166 21.57 -5.29 -1.59
C ALA A 166 20.13 -4.96 -1.15
N THR A 167 19.73 -5.36 0.06
CA THR A 167 18.40 -5.08 0.62
C THR A 167 18.22 -3.59 0.84
N LEU A 168 19.21 -2.90 1.43
CA LEU A 168 19.14 -1.46 1.64
C LEU A 168 19.12 -0.67 0.34
N GLY A 169 19.89 -1.04 -0.67
CA GLY A 169 19.83 -0.30 -1.92
C GLY A 169 18.61 -0.60 -2.76
N ALA A 170 18.05 -1.80 -2.69
CA ALA A 170 16.73 -2.07 -3.26
C ALA A 170 15.67 -1.19 -2.61
N LEU A 171 15.78 -0.98 -1.28
CA LEU A 171 14.90 -0.12 -0.52
C LEU A 171 14.99 1.36 -0.95
N VAL A 172 16.21 1.86 -1.11
CA VAL A 172 16.48 3.23 -1.57
C VAL A 172 16.00 3.43 -3.01
N GLN A 173 16.25 2.46 -3.90
CA GLN A 173 15.74 2.46 -5.28
C GLN A 173 14.21 2.52 -5.30
N THR A 174 13.57 1.65 -4.54
CA THR A 174 12.10 1.64 -4.40
C THR A 174 11.58 2.98 -3.91
N THR A 175 12.16 3.54 -2.84
CA THR A 175 11.73 4.82 -2.26
C THR A 175 11.84 5.96 -3.26
N TYR A 176 12.95 6.03 -3.99
CA TYR A 176 13.14 7.03 -5.04
C TYR A 176 12.15 6.85 -6.19
N THR A 177 11.97 5.62 -6.69
CA THR A 177 11.01 5.37 -7.77
C THR A 177 9.56 5.65 -7.37
N SER A 178 9.18 5.48 -6.09
CA SER A 178 7.83 5.75 -5.60
C SER A 178 7.58 7.21 -5.24
N SER A 179 8.60 7.90 -4.73
CA SER A 179 8.45 9.23 -4.11
C SER A 179 9.04 10.36 -4.96
N CYS A 180 9.98 10.06 -5.86
CA CYS A 180 10.80 11.07 -6.53
C CYS A 180 10.66 11.11 -8.05
N SER A 181 10.06 10.08 -8.65
CA SER A 181 9.80 9.96 -10.09
C SER A 181 8.88 11.05 -10.67
N SER A 182 8.13 11.75 -9.80
CA SER A 182 7.21 12.85 -10.17
C SER A 182 7.43 14.14 -9.35
N SER A 183 8.65 14.40 -8.89
CA SER A 183 8.97 15.54 -8.00
C SER A 183 8.95 16.93 -8.67
N SER A 184 8.63 17.00 -9.97
CA SER A 184 8.40 18.26 -10.68
C SER A 184 7.15 18.97 -10.13
N GLY A 185 7.36 19.92 -9.21
CA GLY A 185 6.29 20.71 -8.57
C GLY A 185 6.07 20.43 -7.08
N SER A 186 6.87 19.56 -6.45
CA SER A 186 6.82 19.36 -5.00
C SER A 186 7.56 20.45 -4.22
N GLY A 187 7.28 20.58 -2.92
CA GLY A 187 7.99 21.52 -2.04
C GLY A 187 9.50 21.26 -1.97
N GLU A 188 10.28 22.29 -1.62
CA GLU A 188 11.76 22.28 -1.62
C GLU A 188 12.35 21.09 -0.83
N ALA A 189 11.78 20.76 0.33
CA ALA A 189 12.24 19.63 1.14
C ALA A 189 12.13 18.27 0.42
N LEU A 190 11.09 18.07 -0.40
CA LEU A 190 10.96 16.83 -1.19
C LEU A 190 11.95 16.82 -2.36
N GLN A 191 12.19 17.98 -2.99
CA GLN A 191 13.20 18.08 -4.04
C GLN A 191 14.61 17.82 -3.50
N GLU A 192 14.96 18.36 -2.34
CA GLU A 192 16.25 18.11 -1.69
C GLU A 192 16.40 16.63 -1.29
N TYR A 193 15.39 16.06 -0.65
CA TYR A 193 15.35 14.63 -0.32
C TYR A 193 15.52 13.74 -1.56
N CYS A 194 14.80 14.06 -2.62
CA CYS A 194 14.87 13.32 -3.89
C CYS A 194 16.19 13.53 -4.63
N GLY A 195 16.80 14.71 -4.55
CA GLY A 195 18.15 14.98 -5.06
C GLY A 195 19.18 14.09 -4.38
N GLN A 196 19.19 14.07 -3.05
CA GLN A 196 20.11 13.24 -2.27
C GLN A 196 19.94 11.73 -2.54
N LEU A 197 18.69 11.26 -2.68
CA LEU A 197 18.42 9.88 -3.08
C LEU A 197 18.88 9.59 -4.51
N GLY A 198 18.61 10.49 -5.47
CA GLY A 198 19.02 10.33 -6.86
C GLY A 198 20.54 10.24 -7.02
N GLU A 199 21.28 11.06 -6.28
CA GLU A 199 22.75 10.99 -6.21
C GLU A 199 23.25 9.66 -5.66
N ALA A 200 22.62 9.13 -4.61
CA ALA A 200 22.96 7.81 -4.06
C ALA A 200 22.71 6.68 -5.07
N LEU A 201 21.72 6.86 -5.97
CA LEU A 201 21.32 5.90 -7.01
C LEU A 201 22.13 5.94 -8.30
N ALA A 202 22.99 6.95 -8.48
CA ALA A 202 23.92 6.99 -9.61
C ALA A 202 24.88 5.78 -9.65
N SER A 203 24.98 5.03 -8.55
CA SER A 203 25.61 3.71 -8.49
C SER A 203 24.62 2.62 -8.96
N ASN A 204 24.83 2.07 -10.16
CA ASN A 204 23.86 1.23 -10.90
C ASN A 204 23.51 -0.15 -10.27
N SER A 205 23.84 -0.43 -9.01
CA SER A 205 23.44 -1.67 -8.34
C SER A 205 22.90 -1.40 -6.94
N ALA A 206 21.83 -2.12 -6.56
CA ALA A 206 21.28 -2.07 -5.21
C ALA A 206 22.36 -2.34 -4.14
N SER A 207 23.29 -3.25 -4.38
CA SER A 207 24.41 -3.49 -3.46
C SER A 207 25.30 -2.25 -3.26
N ALA A 208 25.59 -1.49 -4.32
CA ALA A 208 26.40 -0.28 -4.24
C ALA A 208 25.68 0.86 -3.51
N VAL A 209 24.39 1.05 -3.81
CA VAL A 209 23.53 2.05 -3.15
C VAL A 209 23.45 1.78 -1.64
N GLY A 210 23.20 0.53 -1.25
CA GLY A 210 23.11 0.18 0.17
C GLY A 210 24.45 0.25 0.89
N ALA A 211 25.56 -0.10 0.22
CA ALA A 211 26.89 0.12 0.75
C ALA A 211 27.16 1.62 0.96
N CYS A 212 26.67 2.47 0.06
CA CYS A 212 26.78 3.92 0.17
C CYS A 212 26.00 4.50 1.35
N LEU A 213 24.78 4.02 1.55
CA LEU A 213 23.95 4.43 2.68
C LEU A 213 24.61 4.06 4.02
N LYS A 214 25.09 2.83 4.16
CA LYS A 214 25.83 2.37 5.34
C LYS A 214 27.07 3.22 5.60
N TYR A 215 27.80 3.54 4.54
CA TYR A 215 28.98 4.39 4.59
C TYR A 215 28.66 5.79 5.15
N LYS A 216 27.61 6.46 4.64
CA LYS A 216 27.17 7.77 5.14
C LYS A 216 26.67 7.70 6.59
N LEU A 217 25.94 6.64 6.96
CA LEU A 217 25.47 6.43 8.34
C LEU A 217 26.60 6.21 9.35
N ALA A 218 27.72 5.61 8.92
CA ALA A 218 28.88 5.35 9.77
C ALA A 218 29.82 6.56 9.93
N GLY A 219 29.60 7.68 9.21
CA GLY A 219 30.44 8.88 9.27
C GLY A 219 31.89 8.68 8.78
N GLY A 220 32.17 7.65 7.98
CA GLY A 220 33.53 7.31 7.52
C GLY A 220 34.03 8.15 6.33
N ALA A 221 35.23 7.84 5.81
CA ALA A 221 35.78 8.36 4.53
C ALA A 221 35.49 7.44 3.31
N ASN A 222 35.22 8.03 2.14
CA ASN A 222 34.56 7.39 0.98
C ASN A 222 35.24 6.09 0.54
N PRO A 223 34.52 4.95 0.43
CA PRO A 223 35.12 3.67 0.10
C PRO A 223 35.54 3.53 -1.37
N GLY A 224 35.48 4.61 -2.17
CA GLY A 224 35.99 4.62 -3.54
C GLY A 224 35.09 3.93 -4.58
N ASN A 225 33.89 3.47 -4.19
CA ASN A 225 32.97 2.68 -5.03
C ASN A 225 31.78 3.47 -5.60
N GLY A 226 31.97 4.75 -5.94
CA GLY A 226 30.92 5.53 -6.61
C GLY A 226 29.85 6.14 -5.70
N CYS A 227 30.11 6.27 -4.39
CA CYS A 227 29.38 7.26 -3.58
C CYS A 227 29.87 8.66 -3.96
N PRO A 228 29.00 9.58 -4.41
CA PRO A 228 29.39 10.98 -4.52
C PRO A 228 29.77 11.54 -3.14
N ASN A 229 30.94 12.19 -3.09
CA ASN A 229 31.31 13.03 -1.95
C ASN A 229 30.45 14.30 -2.02
N ASN A 230 29.77 14.64 -0.92
CA ASN A 230 29.31 16.01 -0.72
C ASN A 230 30.49 16.84 -0.23
#